data_AF-A0A8H6HR41-F1
#
_entry.id   AF-A0A8H6HR41-F1
#
_cell.length_a   1.000
_cell.length_b   1.000
_cell.length_c   1.000
_cell.angle_alpha   90.00
_cell.angle_beta   90.00
_cell.angle_gamma   90.00
#
_symmetry.space_group_name_H-M   'P 1'
#
loop_
_entity.id
_entity.type
_entity.pdbx_description
1 polymer ?
#
loop_
_entity_poly.entity_id
_entity_poly.type
_entity_poly.pdbx_seq_one_letter_code
_entity_poly.pdbx_strand_id
1 'polypeptide(L)'
;MRGVADTDGRVILAVLGLSVAGLTVTSAIARRGIFVSILALSVYLVFFTASDSLPNDYFVGCATMINLFRMSDLLLLTDSQKDLHRKGEIEDITNEPFFTRLKWALSLYASLRGVSWDHEPTSHLPTPIKTTRTKFIIRQAFTLIRCYLTFNFGNLLVLLNSSFSENGPPIHSPEVVATPNSLGADASSPGVPRRDTSMASGTPEAFSNALRIPKGRFRSYVSLYVAFTISGLIHYFGDYMIIQDWSGTSLIYFVSQAVAITFEDAMAGLVRRSEVKVPTAFSRLVGYLWVVAWFSFAIPIWMTPHVKAGITSDGVSDNNVVPALAREIAARLRLEVR
;
A
#
# COMPACT_ATOMS: atom_id res chain seq x y z
N MET A 1 -26.79 -1.97 -9.47
CA MET A 1 -25.64 -2.90 -9.44
C MET A 1 -24.42 -2.13 -9.88
N ARG A 2 -23.31 -2.24 -9.16
CA ARG A 2 -22.01 -1.70 -9.61
C ARG A 2 -21.49 -2.68 -10.67
N GLY A 3 -20.98 -2.20 -11.80
CA GLY A 3 -20.56 -3.07 -12.91
C GLY A 3 -21.70 -3.68 -13.75
N VAL A 4 -21.30 -4.34 -14.84
CA VAL A 4 -22.17 -4.99 -15.84
C VAL A 4 -22.23 -6.51 -15.63
N ALA A 5 -21.29 -7.07 -14.87
CA ALA A 5 -21.19 -8.49 -14.53
C ALA A 5 -20.68 -8.69 -13.10
N ASP A 6 -20.86 -9.90 -12.57
CA ASP A 6 -20.29 -10.29 -11.29
C ASP A 6 -18.78 -10.54 -11.42
N THR A 7 -18.04 -10.28 -10.34
CA THR A 7 -16.61 -10.56 -10.27
C THR A 7 -16.36 -12.07 -10.28
N ASP A 8 -15.89 -12.59 -11.42
CA ASP A 8 -15.57 -14.01 -11.57
C ASP A 8 -14.11 -14.30 -11.16
N GLY A 9 -13.94 -15.14 -10.15
CA GLY A 9 -12.64 -15.62 -9.68
C GLY A 9 -11.80 -16.29 -10.77
N ARG A 10 -12.40 -16.84 -11.84
CA ARG A 10 -11.68 -17.41 -12.99
C ARG A 10 -10.91 -16.35 -13.75
N VAL A 11 -11.45 -15.13 -13.88
CA VAL A 11 -10.77 -14.02 -14.55
C VAL A 11 -9.56 -13.57 -13.72
N ILE A 12 -9.72 -13.51 -12.40
CA ILE A 12 -8.61 -13.23 -11.47
C ILE A 12 -7.51 -14.30 -11.63
N LEU A 13 -7.87 -15.58 -11.60
CA LEU A 13 -6.92 -16.68 -11.81
C LEU A 13 -6.26 -16.64 -13.19
N ALA A 14 -6.98 -16.22 -14.24
CA ALA A 14 -6.42 -16.04 -15.57
C ALA A 14 -5.36 -14.93 -15.61
N VAL A 15 -5.62 -13.78 -14.96
CA VAL A 15 -4.64 -12.69 -14.83
C VAL A 15 -3.38 -13.16 -14.09
N LEU A 16 -3.55 -13.89 -12.98
CA LEU A 16 -2.44 -14.46 -12.22
C LEU A 16 -1.64 -15.49 -13.06
N GLY A 17 -2.34 -16.40 -13.73
CA GLY A 17 -1.75 -17.42 -14.59
C GLY A 17 -0.97 -16.82 -15.75
N LEU A 18 -1.53 -15.82 -16.44
CA LEU A 18 -0.85 -15.08 -17.51
C LEU A 18 0.38 -14.33 -16.99
N SER A 19 0.32 -13.77 -15.78
CA SER A 19 1.45 -13.09 -15.15
C SER A 19 2.62 -14.05 -14.94
N VAL A 20 2.37 -15.22 -14.35
CA VAL A 20 3.40 -16.25 -14.16
C VAL A 20 3.89 -16.82 -15.50
N ALA A 21 2.98 -17.04 -16.45
CA ALA A 21 3.35 -17.52 -17.79
C ALA A 21 4.25 -16.51 -18.52
N GLY A 22 3.91 -15.21 -18.46
CA GLY A 22 4.72 -14.12 -19.02
C GLY A 22 6.12 -14.10 -18.42
N LEU A 23 6.25 -14.26 -17.10
CA LEU A 23 7.56 -14.34 -16.44
C LEU A 23 8.35 -15.61 -16.79
N THR A 24 7.70 -16.67 -17.28
CA THR A 24 8.34 -17.95 -17.62
C THR A 24 8.83 -18.01 -19.07
N VAL A 25 8.21 -17.23 -19.98
CA VAL A 25 8.53 -17.23 -21.41
C VAL A 25 9.76 -16.38 -21.69
N THR A 26 10.68 -16.88 -22.52
CA THR A 26 11.92 -16.19 -22.88
C THR A 26 11.78 -15.18 -24.01
N SER A 27 10.79 -15.36 -24.89
CA SER A 27 10.57 -14.46 -26.02
C SER A 27 10.01 -13.12 -25.54
N ALA A 28 10.74 -12.03 -25.78
CA ALA A 28 10.31 -10.68 -25.46
C ALA A 28 9.01 -10.30 -26.21
N ILE A 29 8.82 -10.76 -27.45
CA ILE A 29 7.60 -10.51 -28.23
C ILE A 29 6.40 -11.22 -27.57
N ALA A 30 6.58 -12.48 -27.16
CA ALA A 30 5.53 -13.23 -26.48
C ALA A 30 5.17 -12.60 -25.13
N ARG A 31 6.16 -12.14 -24.36
CA ARG A 31 5.96 -11.39 -23.10
C ARG A 31 5.10 -10.15 -23.30
N ARG A 32 5.37 -9.36 -24.35
CA ARG A 32 4.54 -8.20 -24.73
C ARG A 32 3.12 -8.59 -25.11
N GLY A 33 2.95 -9.66 -25.88
CA GLY A 33 1.63 -10.20 -26.24
C GLY A 33 0.83 -10.64 -25.01
N ILE A 34 1.45 -11.36 -24.08
CA ILE A 34 0.84 -11.77 -22.81
C ILE A 34 0.44 -10.56 -21.97
N PHE A 35 1.28 -9.51 -21.92
CA PHE A 35 0.93 -8.27 -21.24
C PHE A 35 -0.33 -7.62 -21.81
N VAL A 36 -0.53 -7.61 -23.13
CA VAL A 36 -1.76 -7.08 -23.74
C VAL A 36 -2.99 -7.85 -23.24
N SER A 37 -2.91 -9.17 -23.08
CA SER A 37 -3.98 -9.97 -22.49
C SER A 37 -4.21 -9.64 -21.01
N ILE A 38 -3.15 -9.47 -20.23
CA ILE A 38 -3.24 -9.04 -18.82
C ILE A 38 -3.93 -7.68 -18.72
N LEU A 39 -3.56 -6.72 -19.57
CA LEU A 39 -4.15 -5.39 -19.63
C LEU A 39 -5.65 -5.46 -19.94
N ALA A 40 -6.03 -6.21 -20.99
CA ALA A 40 -7.43 -6.35 -21.38
C ALA A 40 -8.30 -6.95 -20.26
N LEU A 41 -7.82 -8.01 -19.60
CA LEU A 41 -8.54 -8.63 -18.48
C LEU A 41 -8.58 -7.72 -17.24
N SER A 42 -7.52 -6.96 -16.99
CA SER A 42 -7.49 -5.98 -15.89
C SER A 42 -8.50 -4.85 -16.10
N VAL A 43 -8.60 -4.34 -17.34
CA VAL A 43 -9.63 -3.36 -17.73
C VAL A 43 -11.02 -3.96 -17.55
N TYR A 44 -11.24 -5.19 -18.00
CA TYR A 44 -12.52 -5.87 -17.79
C TYR A 44 -12.89 -5.97 -16.30
N LEU A 45 -11.98 -6.46 -15.45
CA LEU A 45 -12.20 -6.59 -14.01
C LEU A 45 -12.57 -5.25 -13.36
N VAL A 46 -11.78 -4.19 -13.59
CA VAL A 46 -11.96 -2.92 -12.89
C VAL A 46 -13.20 -2.16 -13.35
N PHE A 47 -13.55 -2.24 -14.64
CA PHE A 47 -14.60 -1.40 -15.22
C PHE A 47 -15.95 -2.08 -15.42
N PHE A 48 -15.96 -3.41 -15.53
CA PHE A 48 -17.16 -4.15 -15.92
C PHE A 48 -17.62 -5.13 -14.87
N THR A 49 -16.84 -5.38 -13.81
CA THR A 49 -17.21 -6.31 -12.75
C THR A 49 -17.38 -5.63 -11.39
N ALA A 50 -18.28 -6.14 -10.57
CA ALA A 50 -18.32 -5.87 -9.13
C ALA A 50 -18.87 -7.09 -8.38
N SER A 51 -18.90 -7.03 -7.06
CA SER A 51 -19.52 -8.05 -6.22
C SER A 51 -20.44 -7.40 -5.19
N ASP A 52 -21.16 -8.21 -4.43
CA ASP A 52 -21.96 -7.72 -3.30
C ASP A 52 -21.09 -7.29 -2.10
N SER A 53 -19.76 -7.46 -2.17
CA SER A 53 -18.83 -7.11 -1.10
C SER A 53 -17.96 -5.92 -1.49
N LEU A 54 -18.30 -4.73 -0.99
CA LEU A 54 -17.52 -3.50 -1.18
C LEU A 54 -16.04 -3.65 -0.78
N PRO A 55 -15.67 -4.22 0.39
CA PRO A 55 -14.26 -4.41 0.73
C PRO A 55 -13.53 -5.34 -0.24
N ASN A 56 -14.21 -6.37 -0.74
CA ASN A 56 -13.65 -7.28 -1.74
C ASN A 56 -13.42 -6.55 -3.08
N ASP A 57 -14.37 -5.75 -3.53
CA ASP A 57 -14.25 -4.98 -4.79
C ASP A 57 -13.08 -4.01 -4.74
N TYR A 58 -12.93 -3.27 -3.64
CA TYR A 58 -11.78 -2.40 -3.43
C TYR A 58 -10.45 -3.17 -3.48
N PHE A 59 -10.41 -4.33 -2.81
CA PHE A 59 -9.22 -5.19 -2.78
C PHE A 59 -8.90 -5.76 -4.17
N VAL A 60 -9.90 -6.21 -4.92
CA VAL A 60 -9.75 -6.72 -6.29
C VAL A 60 -9.22 -5.61 -7.20
N GLY A 61 -9.75 -4.38 -7.10
CA GLY A 61 -9.26 -3.23 -7.87
C GLY A 61 -7.80 -2.93 -7.56
N CYS A 62 -7.45 -2.83 -6.28
CA CYS A 62 -6.07 -2.59 -5.85
C CYS A 62 -5.12 -3.71 -6.31
N ALA A 63 -5.48 -4.97 -6.08
CA ALA A 63 -4.66 -6.13 -6.45
C ALA A 63 -4.46 -6.23 -7.96
N THR A 64 -5.50 -5.96 -8.75
CA THR A 64 -5.45 -5.93 -10.21
C THR A 64 -4.48 -4.86 -10.70
N MET A 65 -4.56 -3.64 -10.16
CA MET A 65 -3.66 -2.56 -10.54
C MET A 65 -2.22 -2.79 -10.09
N ILE A 66 -2.00 -3.34 -8.90
CA ILE A 66 -0.67 -3.76 -8.42
C ILE A 66 -0.06 -4.74 -9.42
N ASN A 67 -0.84 -5.76 -9.83
CA ASN A 67 -0.38 -6.75 -10.78
C ASN A 67 -0.09 -6.10 -12.15
N LEU A 68 -0.96 -5.22 -12.64
CA LEU A 68 -0.79 -4.55 -13.92
C LEU A 68 0.48 -3.70 -13.98
N PHE A 69 0.71 -2.83 -12.99
CA PHE A 69 1.93 -2.00 -12.92
C PHE A 69 3.19 -2.84 -12.75
N ARG A 70 3.08 -3.95 -12.01
CA ARG A 70 4.21 -4.85 -11.84
C ARG A 70 4.54 -5.61 -13.12
N MET A 71 3.53 -6.10 -13.84
CA MET A 71 3.73 -6.81 -15.09
C MET A 71 4.14 -5.87 -16.23
N SER A 72 3.79 -4.58 -16.19
CA SER A 72 4.31 -3.63 -17.17
C SER A 72 5.82 -3.47 -17.02
N ASP A 73 6.33 -3.35 -15.80
CA ASP A 73 7.76 -3.36 -15.54
C ASP A 73 8.40 -4.69 -15.94
N LEU A 74 7.94 -5.79 -15.34
CA LEU A 74 8.59 -7.10 -15.49
C LEU A 74 8.40 -7.75 -16.86
N LEU A 75 7.46 -7.32 -17.71
CA LEU A 75 7.25 -7.87 -19.05
C LEU A 75 7.61 -6.91 -20.19
N LEU A 76 7.59 -5.59 -19.95
CA LEU A 76 7.84 -4.59 -21.00
C LEU A 76 9.13 -3.79 -20.80
N LEU A 77 9.40 -3.33 -19.58
CA LEU A 77 10.46 -2.36 -19.30
C LEU A 77 11.78 -3.03 -18.92
N THR A 78 11.71 -4.12 -18.17
CA THR A 78 12.87 -4.86 -17.66
C THR A 78 13.00 -6.19 -18.39
N ASP A 79 14.21 -6.59 -18.81
CA ASP A 79 14.42 -7.93 -19.34
C ASP A 79 14.56 -8.92 -18.18
N SER A 80 13.43 -9.26 -17.53
CA SER A 80 13.38 -10.04 -16.29
C SER A 80 14.17 -11.35 -16.34
N GLN A 81 14.34 -11.95 -17.51
CA GLN A 81 15.04 -13.22 -17.71
C GLN A 81 16.58 -13.08 -17.68
N LYS A 82 17.10 -11.86 -17.86
CA LYS A 82 18.54 -11.55 -17.91
C LYS A 82 18.98 -10.55 -16.85
N ASP A 83 18.09 -9.65 -16.45
CA ASP A 83 18.42 -8.54 -15.56
C ASP A 83 18.16 -8.86 -14.08
N LEU A 84 17.42 -9.94 -13.78
CA LEU A 84 17.00 -10.28 -12.42
C LEU A 84 17.51 -11.66 -12.00
N HIS A 85 18.24 -11.70 -10.90
CA HIS A 85 18.81 -12.92 -10.34
C HIS A 85 18.48 -13.06 -8.85
N ARG A 86 18.36 -14.30 -8.36
CA ARG A 86 18.34 -14.51 -6.90
C ARG A 86 19.73 -14.29 -6.35
N LYS A 87 19.84 -13.95 -5.06
CA LYS A 87 21.14 -13.73 -4.42
C LYS A 87 22.05 -14.95 -4.60
N GLY A 88 23.21 -14.73 -5.21
CA GLY A 88 24.21 -15.76 -5.49
C GLY A 88 24.06 -16.47 -6.84
N GLU A 89 22.97 -16.21 -7.58
CA GLU A 89 22.86 -16.62 -8.98
C GLU A 89 23.58 -15.58 -9.86
N ILE A 90 24.31 -16.06 -10.86
CA ILE A 90 25.02 -15.23 -11.84
C ILE A 90 24.52 -15.54 -13.26
N GLU A 91 24.00 -16.76 -13.47
CA GLU A 91 23.55 -17.21 -14.78
C GLU A 91 22.10 -16.82 -15.06
N ASP A 92 21.84 -16.45 -16.31
CA ASP A 92 20.51 -16.09 -16.79
C ASP A 92 19.59 -17.31 -16.84
N ILE A 93 18.36 -17.15 -16.37
CA ILE A 93 17.37 -18.23 -16.35
C ILE A 93 16.88 -18.61 -17.76
N THR A 94 17.26 -17.85 -18.79
CA THR A 94 16.76 -17.99 -20.17
C THR A 94 16.97 -19.39 -20.74
N ASN A 95 18.14 -19.98 -20.50
CA ASN A 95 18.54 -21.28 -21.07
C ASN A 95 18.11 -22.48 -20.22
N GLU A 96 17.55 -22.23 -19.04
CA GLU A 96 17.12 -23.29 -18.13
C GLU A 96 15.89 -24.03 -18.65
N PRO A 97 15.70 -25.31 -18.25
CA PRO A 97 14.50 -26.06 -18.57
C PRO A 97 13.23 -25.34 -18.08
N PHE A 98 12.13 -25.57 -18.78
CA PHE A 98 10.85 -24.90 -18.52
C PHE A 98 10.43 -24.92 -17.05
N PHE A 99 10.51 -26.07 -16.37
CA PHE A 99 10.10 -26.19 -14.97
C PHE A 99 11.01 -25.41 -14.00
N THR A 100 12.29 -25.24 -14.33
CA THR A 100 13.21 -24.38 -13.57
C THR A 100 12.80 -22.93 -13.72
N ARG A 101 12.53 -22.47 -14.96
CA ARG A 101 12.00 -21.13 -15.23
C ARG A 101 10.65 -20.88 -14.56
N LEU A 102 9.76 -21.86 -14.55
CA LEU A 102 8.44 -21.74 -13.90
C LEU A 102 8.58 -21.57 -12.39
N LYS A 103 9.46 -22.36 -11.73
CA LYS A 103 9.74 -22.21 -10.30
C LYS A 103 10.37 -20.85 -9.99
N TRP A 104 11.30 -20.41 -10.83
CA TRP A 104 11.91 -19.08 -10.74
C TRP A 104 10.85 -17.98 -10.90
N ALA A 105 9.95 -18.09 -11.87
CA ALA A 105 8.87 -17.14 -12.13
C ALA A 105 7.88 -17.08 -10.96
N LEU A 106 7.50 -18.22 -10.39
CA LEU A 106 6.67 -18.29 -9.18
C LEU A 106 7.37 -17.63 -7.98
N SER A 107 8.68 -17.88 -7.81
CA SER A 107 9.49 -17.25 -6.77
C SER A 107 9.54 -15.73 -6.96
N LEU A 108 9.77 -15.26 -8.18
CA LEU A 108 9.78 -13.84 -8.49
C LEU A 108 8.41 -13.25 -8.22
N TYR A 109 7.35 -13.88 -8.73
CA TYR A 109 5.97 -13.44 -8.54
C TYR A 109 5.58 -13.33 -7.06
N ALA A 110 5.96 -14.30 -6.22
CA ALA A 110 5.70 -14.25 -4.78
C ALA A 110 6.56 -13.20 -4.03
N SER A 111 7.66 -12.73 -4.64
CA SER A 111 8.61 -11.80 -4.04
C SER A 111 8.27 -10.34 -4.37
N LEU A 112 7.13 -9.83 -3.88
CA LEU A 112 6.69 -8.44 -4.15
C LEU A 112 7.72 -7.37 -3.77
N ARG A 113 8.56 -7.65 -2.76
CA ARG A 113 9.58 -6.71 -2.25
C ARG A 113 11.02 -7.08 -2.66
N GLY A 114 11.20 -8.06 -3.55
CA GLY A 114 12.54 -8.49 -3.99
C GLY A 114 13.40 -9.13 -2.89
N VAL A 115 12.82 -9.62 -1.80
CA VAL A 115 13.60 -10.27 -0.72
C VAL A 115 14.21 -11.57 -1.25
N SER A 116 15.51 -11.76 -1.03
CA SER A 116 16.36 -12.81 -1.61
C SER A 116 16.73 -12.62 -3.09
N TRP A 117 16.46 -11.45 -3.65
CA TRP A 117 16.87 -11.07 -5.01
C TRP A 117 18.01 -10.04 -4.98
N ASP A 118 18.69 -9.89 -6.11
CA ASP A 118 19.73 -8.90 -6.35
C ASP A 118 19.30 -7.45 -6.04
N HIS A 119 18.08 -7.08 -6.40
CA HIS A 119 17.45 -5.78 -6.19
C HIS A 119 16.78 -5.65 -4.81
N GLU A 120 17.16 -6.50 -3.84
CA GLU A 120 16.65 -6.39 -2.48
C GLU A 120 17.05 -5.04 -1.85
N PRO A 121 16.09 -4.28 -1.26
CA PRO A 121 16.37 -3.00 -0.62
C PRO A 121 17.04 -3.19 0.77
N THR A 122 18.30 -3.64 0.77
CA THR A 122 19.06 -4.04 1.97
C THR A 122 19.26 -2.90 2.98
N SER A 123 19.31 -1.64 2.53
CA SER A 123 19.47 -0.46 3.39
C SER A 123 18.28 -0.20 4.31
N HIS A 124 17.11 -0.79 4.04
CA HIS A 124 15.86 -0.50 4.75
C HIS A 124 15.24 -1.72 5.43
N LEU A 125 15.75 -2.91 5.16
CA LEU A 125 15.26 -4.13 5.78
C LEU A 125 15.97 -4.38 7.12
N PRO A 126 15.23 -4.72 8.19
CA PRO A 126 15.85 -5.11 9.44
C PRO A 126 16.69 -6.37 9.22
N THR A 127 17.87 -6.40 9.82
CA THR A 127 18.78 -7.55 9.70
C THR A 127 18.06 -8.84 10.11
N PRO A 128 18.11 -9.90 9.30
CA PRO A 128 17.48 -11.17 9.66
C PRO A 128 18.02 -11.68 10.98
N ILE A 129 17.16 -11.77 12.00
CA ILE A 129 17.53 -12.32 13.30
C ILE A 129 17.67 -13.83 13.14
N LYS A 130 18.89 -14.34 13.33
CA LYS A 130 19.13 -15.79 13.38
C LYS A 130 18.36 -16.37 14.57
N THR A 131 17.33 -17.16 14.28
CA THR A 131 16.44 -17.75 15.28
C THR A 131 16.01 -19.15 14.83
N THR A 132 15.59 -19.99 15.77
CA THR A 132 14.99 -21.29 15.43
C THR A 132 13.59 -21.08 14.84
N ARG A 133 13.12 -22.06 14.04
CA ARG A 133 11.77 -22.03 13.43
C ARG A 133 10.68 -21.85 14.47
N THR A 134 10.75 -22.55 15.60
CA THR A 134 9.75 -22.45 16.68
C THR A 134 9.71 -21.05 17.29
N LYS A 135 10.88 -20.47 17.63
CA LYS A 135 10.95 -19.12 18.17
C LYS A 135 10.48 -18.07 17.17
N PHE A 136 10.75 -18.28 15.88
CA PHE A 136 10.19 -17.45 14.81
C PHE A 136 8.66 -17.53 14.77
N ILE A 137 8.08 -18.73 14.75
CA ILE A 137 6.62 -18.93 14.71
C ILE A 137 5.96 -18.27 15.91
N ILE A 138 6.47 -18.51 17.13
CA ILE A 138 5.94 -17.88 18.35
C ILE A 138 5.99 -16.35 18.24
N ARG A 139 7.12 -15.80 17.78
CA ARG A 139 7.26 -14.35 17.59
C ARG A 139 6.25 -13.82 16.58
N GLN A 140 6.05 -14.51 15.46
CA GLN A 140 5.06 -14.09 14.46
C GLN A 140 3.62 -14.21 14.95
N ALA A 141 3.31 -15.22 15.79
CA ALA A 141 2.03 -15.30 16.46
C ALA A 141 1.79 -14.09 17.37
N PHE A 142 2.78 -13.69 18.17
CA PHE A 142 2.69 -12.47 18.97
C PHE A 142 2.56 -11.20 18.12
N THR A 143 3.33 -11.08 17.03
CA THR A 143 3.18 -9.96 16.08
C THR A 143 1.77 -9.93 15.51
N LEU A 144 1.22 -11.08 15.10
CA LEU A 144 -0.12 -11.19 14.55
C LEU A 144 -1.18 -10.78 15.56
N ILE A 145 -1.07 -11.23 16.81
CA ILE A 145 -1.96 -10.83 17.90
C ILE A 145 -1.89 -9.31 18.09
N ARG A 146 -0.68 -8.72 18.14
CA ARG A 146 -0.52 -7.26 18.26
C ARG A 146 -1.15 -6.52 17.09
N CYS A 147 -0.91 -6.96 15.85
CA CYS A 147 -1.52 -6.37 14.66
C CYS A 147 -3.05 -6.48 14.70
N TYR A 148 -3.59 -7.63 15.11
CA TYR A 148 -5.03 -7.83 15.27
C TYR A 148 -5.61 -6.87 16.31
N LEU A 149 -4.98 -6.75 17.49
CA LEU A 149 -5.42 -5.82 18.53
C LEU A 149 -5.36 -4.36 18.07
N THR A 150 -4.27 -3.94 17.41
CA THR A 150 -4.13 -2.59 16.87
C THR A 150 -5.17 -2.30 15.78
N PHE A 151 -5.43 -3.26 14.88
CA PHE A 151 -6.45 -3.13 13.85
C PHE A 151 -7.84 -2.95 14.45
N ASN A 152 -8.20 -3.78 15.43
CA ASN A 152 -9.49 -3.69 16.12
C ASN A 152 -9.62 -2.38 16.92
N PHE A 153 -8.54 -1.93 17.55
CA PHE A 153 -8.52 -0.63 18.23
C PHE A 153 -8.74 0.53 17.25
N GLY A 154 -8.07 0.50 16.09
CA GLY A 154 -8.28 1.48 15.02
C GLY A 154 -9.73 1.48 14.52
N ASN A 155 -10.32 0.31 14.27
CA ASN A 155 -11.73 0.19 13.88
C ASN A 155 -12.67 0.75 14.95
N LEU A 156 -12.40 0.51 16.23
CA LEU A 156 -13.19 1.08 17.32
C LEU A 156 -13.15 2.62 17.28
N LEU A 157 -11.98 3.22 17.04
CA LEU A 157 -11.87 4.68 16.92
C LEU A 157 -12.63 5.24 15.72
N VAL A 158 -12.65 4.51 14.60
CA VAL A 158 -13.43 4.89 13.42
C VAL A 158 -14.93 4.83 13.71
N LEU A 159 -15.41 3.75 14.34
CA LEU A 159 -16.81 3.58 14.72
C LEU A 159 -17.28 4.62 15.77
N LEU A 160 -16.41 4.97 16.72
CA LEU A 160 -16.73 5.99 17.74
C LEU A 160 -16.69 7.42 17.19
N ASN A 161 -16.17 7.65 15.98
CA ASN A 161 -16.07 8.98 15.40
C ASN A 161 -17.17 9.20 14.37
N SER A 162 -18.14 10.04 14.75
CA SER A 162 -19.32 10.36 13.93
C SER A 162 -18.96 10.89 12.54
N SER A 163 -17.78 11.49 12.35
CA SER A 163 -17.32 12.00 11.05
C SER A 163 -17.04 10.90 10.00
N PHE A 164 -16.93 9.63 10.43
CA PHE A 164 -16.79 8.47 9.54
C PHE A 164 -18.11 7.74 9.30
N SER A 165 -19.22 8.23 9.85
CA SER A 165 -20.57 7.72 9.56
C SER A 165 -21.11 8.32 8.25
N GLU A 166 -22.03 7.60 7.58
CA GLU A 166 -22.63 8.01 6.30
C GLU A 166 -23.32 9.39 6.37
N ASN A 167 -23.90 9.73 7.53
CA ASN A 167 -24.55 11.01 7.80
C ASN A 167 -23.73 11.92 8.74
N GLY A 168 -22.43 11.64 8.87
CA GLY A 168 -21.53 12.37 9.75
C GLY A 168 -21.31 13.82 9.32
N PRO A 169 -20.90 14.71 10.24
CA PRO A 169 -20.46 16.04 9.84
C PRO A 169 -19.29 15.94 8.85
N PRO A 170 -19.21 16.80 7.82
CA PRO A 170 -18.09 16.80 6.89
C PRO A 170 -16.78 16.98 7.66
N ILE A 171 -15.73 16.23 7.32
CA ILE A 171 -14.45 16.27 8.04
C ILE A 171 -13.77 17.66 7.95
N HIS A 172 -14.20 18.50 7.00
CA HIS A 172 -13.76 19.89 6.85
C HIS A 172 -14.66 20.92 7.55
N SER A 173 -15.68 20.50 8.30
CA SER A 173 -16.47 21.42 9.10
C SER A 173 -15.62 21.92 10.29
N PRO A 174 -15.72 23.21 10.65
CA PRO A 174 -14.97 23.77 11.77
C PRO A 174 -15.28 23.12 13.13
N GLU A 175 -16.35 22.31 13.23
CA GLU A 175 -16.71 21.56 14.45
C GLU A 175 -15.79 20.36 14.72
N VAL A 176 -15.25 19.68 13.69
CA VAL A 176 -14.40 18.48 13.86
C VAL A 176 -12.95 18.83 14.22
N VAL A 177 -12.48 20.01 13.79
CA VAL A 177 -11.13 20.52 14.14
C VAL A 177 -11.03 20.92 15.62
N ALA A 178 -12.17 21.06 16.32
CA ALA A 178 -12.25 21.61 17.67
C ALA A 178 -12.25 20.56 18.81
N THR A 179 -12.06 19.26 18.56
CA THR A 179 -12.01 18.23 19.62
C THR A 179 -10.61 17.61 19.79
N PRO A 180 -9.66 18.32 20.43
CA PRO A 180 -8.38 17.77 20.81
C PRO A 180 -8.55 16.96 22.10
N ASN A 181 -9.13 15.75 22.05
CA ASN A 181 -9.10 14.84 23.21
C ASN A 181 -9.46 13.40 22.82
N SER A 182 -8.44 12.57 22.60
CA SER A 182 -8.29 11.24 23.23
C SER A 182 -7.28 10.41 22.42
N LEU A 183 -6.02 10.44 22.83
CA LEU A 183 -5.12 9.28 22.80
C LEU A 183 -3.86 9.62 23.58
N GLY A 184 -3.93 9.26 24.85
CA GLY A 184 -2.85 9.37 25.81
C GLY A 184 -1.64 8.53 25.40
N ALA A 185 -0.49 9.04 25.84
CA ALA A 185 0.82 8.45 25.75
C ALA A 185 0.86 6.97 26.18
N ASP A 186 1.55 6.16 25.38
CA ASP A 186 2.50 5.21 25.95
C ASP A 186 3.63 4.94 24.94
N ALA A 187 4.78 5.56 25.23
CA ALA A 187 5.96 5.53 24.39
C ALA A 187 6.99 4.58 25.01
N SER A 188 7.17 3.41 24.40
CA SER A 188 8.43 2.68 24.48
C SER A 188 8.62 1.77 23.26
N SER A 189 9.37 2.23 22.26
CA SER A 189 10.20 1.40 21.36
C SER A 189 11.08 2.27 20.44
N PRO A 190 12.28 1.79 20.07
CA PRO A 190 13.38 2.67 19.66
C PRO A 190 13.40 2.98 18.15
N GLY A 191 13.89 4.18 17.85
CA GLY A 191 14.61 4.56 16.62
C GLY A 191 13.91 4.31 15.30
N VAL A 192 13.33 5.36 14.70
CA VAL A 192 12.87 5.35 13.31
C VAL A 192 14.00 5.88 12.42
N PRO A 193 14.64 5.06 11.56
CA PRO A 193 15.50 5.55 10.49
C PRO A 193 14.63 6.04 9.33
N ARG A 194 15.15 7.00 8.55
CA ARG A 194 14.60 7.55 7.31
C ARG A 194 13.92 6.47 6.46
N ARG A 195 12.61 6.60 6.21
CA ARG A 195 11.80 5.63 5.46
C ARG A 195 11.49 6.16 4.07
N ASP A 196 12.11 5.57 3.06
CA ASP A 196 11.54 5.54 1.71
C ASP A 196 10.46 4.45 1.70
N THR A 197 9.19 4.85 1.60
CA THR A 197 8.01 3.97 1.76
C THR A 197 7.56 3.31 0.46
N SER A 198 8.43 3.09 -0.53
CA SER A 198 7.98 2.49 -1.79
C SER A 198 7.69 0.99 -1.61
N MET A 199 6.42 0.61 -1.78
CA MET A 199 6.01 -0.80 -1.98
C MET A 199 6.41 -1.35 -3.35
N ALA A 200 7.08 -0.53 -4.15
CA ALA A 200 7.38 -0.74 -5.55
C ALA A 200 8.82 -0.30 -5.79
N SER A 201 9.81 -1.05 -5.30
CA SER A 201 11.22 -0.69 -5.53
C SER A 201 11.62 -0.81 -7.01
N GLY A 202 10.99 -1.72 -7.77
CA GLY A 202 11.30 -1.93 -9.19
C GLY A 202 10.72 -0.89 -10.15
N THR A 203 9.42 -0.59 -10.06
CA THR A 203 8.70 0.20 -11.08
C THR A 203 9.18 1.65 -11.26
N PRO A 204 9.42 2.45 -10.19
CA PRO A 204 9.96 3.80 -10.29
C PRO A 204 11.42 3.82 -10.79
N GLU A 205 12.22 2.80 -10.46
CA GLU A 205 13.58 2.67 -10.95
C GLU A 205 13.61 2.31 -12.44
N ALA A 206 12.79 1.34 -12.86
CA ALA A 206 12.57 0.98 -14.25
C ALA A 206 12.11 2.19 -15.07
N PHE A 207 11.16 2.98 -14.56
CA PHE A 207 10.72 4.22 -15.18
C PHE A 207 11.86 5.23 -15.33
N SER A 208 12.62 5.48 -14.26
CA SER A 208 13.73 6.42 -14.29
C SER A 208 14.85 5.97 -15.24
N ASN A 209 15.08 4.66 -15.35
CA ASN A 209 16.03 4.06 -16.27
C ASN A 209 15.56 4.16 -17.72
N ALA A 210 14.28 3.88 -17.98
CA ALA A 210 13.66 4.01 -19.31
C ALA A 210 13.75 5.45 -19.84
N LEU A 211 13.55 6.44 -18.96
CA LEU A 211 13.73 7.87 -19.27
C LEU A 211 15.17 8.36 -19.20
N ARG A 212 16.15 7.49 -18.91
CA ARG A 212 17.58 7.81 -18.80
C ARG A 212 17.89 8.96 -17.83
N ILE A 213 17.16 9.05 -16.72
CA ILE A 213 17.37 10.10 -15.72
C ILE A 213 18.70 9.85 -14.97
N PRO A 214 19.63 10.83 -14.94
CA PRO A 214 20.93 10.67 -14.31
C PRO A 214 20.81 10.49 -12.79
N LYS A 215 21.73 9.70 -12.20
CA LYS A 215 21.77 9.48 -10.75
C LYS A 215 22.00 10.80 -10.01
N GLY A 216 21.25 11.04 -8.95
CA GLY A 216 21.35 12.26 -8.15
C GLY A 216 20.03 12.61 -7.46
N ARG A 217 20.00 13.75 -6.75
CA ARG A 217 18.81 14.19 -5.97
C ARG A 217 17.56 14.35 -6.84
N PHE A 218 17.71 14.85 -8.06
CA PHE A 218 16.59 15.01 -8.98
C PHE A 218 15.91 13.66 -9.28
N ARG A 219 16.70 12.62 -9.57
CA ARG A 219 16.18 11.26 -9.76
C ARG A 219 15.47 10.75 -8.51
N SER A 220 16.03 10.96 -7.32
CA SER A 220 15.38 10.53 -6.07
C SER A 220 14.00 11.16 -5.89
N TYR A 221 13.85 12.46 -6.12
CA TYR A 221 12.53 13.11 -6.05
C TYR A 221 11.58 12.65 -7.17
N VAL A 222 12.07 12.48 -8.41
CA VAL A 222 11.23 11.93 -9.47
C VAL A 222 10.73 10.53 -9.11
N SER A 223 11.62 9.65 -8.63
CA SER A 223 11.24 8.30 -8.18
C SER A 223 10.25 8.33 -7.01
N LEU A 224 10.42 9.26 -6.06
CA LEU A 224 9.49 9.48 -4.95
C LEU A 224 8.08 9.82 -5.47
N TYR A 225 7.97 10.83 -6.33
CA TYR A 225 6.68 11.24 -6.89
C TYR A 225 6.06 10.15 -7.75
N VAL A 226 6.84 9.47 -8.60
CA VAL A 226 6.36 8.33 -9.40
C VAL A 226 5.83 7.21 -8.51
N ALA A 227 6.55 6.86 -7.43
CA ALA A 227 6.12 5.82 -6.50
C ALA A 227 4.77 6.17 -5.84
N PHE A 228 4.61 7.41 -5.36
CA PHE A 228 3.38 7.87 -4.74
C PHE A 228 2.24 8.06 -5.76
N THR A 229 2.52 8.45 -6.99
CA THR A 229 1.51 8.49 -8.07
C THR A 229 1.03 7.08 -8.43
N ILE A 230 1.93 6.09 -8.56
CA ILE A 230 1.54 4.69 -8.80
C ILE A 230 0.68 4.18 -7.63
N SER A 231 1.08 4.45 -6.39
CA SER A 231 0.27 4.11 -5.20
C SER A 231 -1.11 4.77 -5.25
N GLY A 232 -1.17 6.06 -5.61
CA GLY A 232 -2.42 6.80 -5.76
C GLY A 232 -3.32 6.20 -6.84
N LEU A 233 -2.76 5.80 -7.99
CA LEU A 233 -3.52 5.14 -9.06
C LEU A 233 -4.08 3.79 -8.60
N ILE A 234 -3.28 2.96 -7.92
CA ILE A 234 -3.74 1.67 -7.38
C ILE A 234 -5.00 1.86 -6.53
N HIS A 235 -4.96 2.81 -5.59
CA HIS A 235 -6.09 3.09 -4.71
C HIS A 235 -7.25 3.79 -5.42
N TYR A 236 -6.98 4.67 -6.38
CA TYR A 236 -8.00 5.35 -7.17
C TYR A 236 -8.87 4.40 -8.00
N PHE A 237 -8.27 3.35 -8.58
CA PHE A 237 -9.04 2.30 -9.25
C PHE A 237 -9.76 1.37 -8.26
N GLY A 238 -9.19 1.14 -7.07
CA GLY A 238 -9.90 0.48 -5.97
C GLY A 238 -11.15 1.26 -5.55
N ASP A 239 -11.01 2.57 -5.37
CA ASP A 239 -12.13 3.48 -5.06
C ASP A 239 -13.19 3.43 -6.16
N TYR A 240 -12.77 3.51 -7.44
CA TYR A 240 -13.71 3.40 -8.56
C TYR A 240 -14.57 2.14 -8.50
N MET A 241 -14.02 0.98 -8.11
CA MET A 241 -14.82 -0.25 -7.99
C MET A 241 -15.90 -0.17 -6.90
N ILE A 242 -15.70 0.63 -5.85
CA ILE A 242 -16.67 0.75 -4.74
C ILE A 242 -17.70 1.86 -4.93
N ILE A 243 -17.34 3.00 -5.54
CA ILE A 243 -18.25 4.14 -5.72
C ILE A 243 -18.66 4.42 -7.17
N GLN A 244 -17.99 3.80 -8.15
CA GLN A 244 -18.20 4.03 -9.60
C GLN A 244 -18.13 5.53 -9.98
N ASP A 245 -17.30 6.28 -9.25
CA ASP A 245 -17.01 7.68 -9.50
C ASP A 245 -15.50 7.88 -9.63
N TRP A 246 -15.14 8.98 -10.27
CA TRP A 246 -13.75 9.38 -10.51
C TRP A 246 -13.27 10.42 -9.50
N SER A 247 -13.64 10.28 -8.23
CA SER A 247 -13.15 11.16 -7.17
C SER A 247 -11.65 10.98 -6.95
N GLY A 248 -10.87 12.02 -7.27
CA GLY A 248 -9.41 11.98 -7.21
C GLY A 248 -8.82 11.95 -5.79
N THR A 249 -9.60 11.60 -4.76
CA THR A 249 -9.20 11.73 -3.35
C THR A 249 -8.02 10.83 -2.98
N SER A 250 -7.98 9.58 -3.46
CA SER A 250 -6.80 8.73 -3.29
C SER A 250 -5.57 9.29 -3.99
N LEU A 251 -5.70 9.79 -5.22
CA LEU A 251 -4.58 10.43 -5.93
C LEU A 251 -4.05 11.65 -5.16
N ILE A 252 -4.94 12.51 -4.65
CA ILE A 252 -4.58 13.66 -3.82
C ILE A 252 -3.85 13.21 -2.56
N TYR A 253 -4.40 12.22 -1.84
CA TYR A 253 -3.81 11.70 -0.62
C TYR A 253 -2.39 11.15 -0.85
N PHE A 254 -2.21 10.25 -1.82
CA PHE A 254 -0.92 9.61 -2.03
C PHE A 254 0.13 10.59 -2.58
N VAL A 255 -0.23 11.45 -3.56
CA VAL A 255 0.71 12.45 -4.08
C VAL A 255 1.08 13.49 -3.02
N SER A 256 0.16 13.86 -2.12
CA SER A 256 0.48 14.78 -1.03
C SER A 256 1.53 14.23 -0.06
N GLN A 257 1.68 12.92 0.09
CA GLN A 257 2.77 12.33 0.88
C GLN A 257 4.15 12.66 0.28
N ALA A 258 4.29 12.61 -1.04
CA ALA A 258 5.53 13.01 -1.71
C ALA A 258 5.84 14.50 -1.49
N VAL A 259 4.79 15.35 -1.49
CA VAL A 259 4.91 16.79 -1.18
C VAL A 259 5.36 17.00 0.27
N ALA A 260 4.73 16.31 1.23
CA ALA A 260 5.10 16.39 2.64
C ALA A 260 6.53 15.93 2.91
N ILE A 261 6.97 14.82 2.33
CA ILE A 261 8.34 14.33 2.45
C ILE A 261 9.34 15.33 1.85
N THR A 262 9.00 15.91 0.69
CA THR A 262 9.84 16.94 0.07
C THR A 262 9.93 18.19 0.94
N PHE A 263 8.82 18.58 1.58
CA PHE A 263 8.77 19.69 2.54
C PHE A 263 9.62 19.39 3.80
N GLU A 264 9.49 18.19 4.38
CA GLU A 264 10.31 17.75 5.52
C GLU A 264 11.81 17.80 5.20
N ASP A 265 12.20 17.33 4.02
CA ASP A 265 13.59 17.36 3.56
C ASP A 265 14.08 18.80 3.34
N ALA A 266 13.24 19.69 2.81
CA ALA A 266 13.56 21.11 2.67
C ALA A 266 13.78 21.78 4.04
N MET A 267 12.88 21.54 4.99
CA MET A 267 12.98 22.04 6.37
C MET A 267 14.23 21.50 7.07
N ALA A 268 14.51 20.20 6.94
CA ALA A 268 15.73 19.60 7.44
C ALA A 268 16.99 20.22 6.79
N GLY A 269 16.91 20.57 5.51
CA GLY A 269 17.97 21.29 4.80
C GLY A 269 18.21 22.70 5.34
N LEU A 270 17.14 23.46 5.63
CA LEU A 270 17.24 24.81 6.20
C LEU A 270 17.86 24.80 7.60
N VAL A 271 17.42 23.88 8.47
CA VAL A 271 17.99 23.74 9.83
C VAL A 271 19.47 23.36 9.79
N ARG A 272 19.88 22.49 8.85
CA ARG A 272 21.31 22.14 8.70
C ARG A 272 22.15 23.33 8.22
N ARG A 273 21.56 24.24 7.44
CA ARG A 273 22.24 25.45 6.92
C ARG A 273 22.27 26.59 7.93
N SER A 274 21.37 26.63 8.90
CA SER A 274 21.31 27.70 9.89
C SER A 274 22.34 27.56 11.02
N GLU A 275 23.12 26.47 11.05
CA GLU A 275 24.09 26.13 12.11
C GLU A 275 23.49 26.06 13.52
N VAL A 276 22.16 26.14 13.66
CA VAL A 276 21.45 26.07 14.93
C VAL A 276 21.53 24.65 15.48
N LYS A 277 22.10 24.50 16.68
CA LYS A 277 22.12 23.24 17.41
C LYS A 277 20.75 22.98 18.04
N VAL A 278 19.90 22.26 17.32
CA VAL A 278 18.60 21.82 17.84
C VAL A 278 18.78 20.58 18.72
N PRO A 279 18.31 20.56 19.98
CA PRO A 279 18.36 19.36 20.81
C PRO A 279 17.61 18.19 20.16
N THR A 280 18.21 17.00 20.18
CA THR A 280 17.66 15.79 19.55
C THR A 280 16.26 15.44 20.05
N ALA A 281 16.02 15.60 21.36
CA ALA A 281 14.71 15.34 21.96
C ALA A 281 13.62 16.27 21.40
N PHE A 282 13.95 17.56 21.26
CA PHE A 282 13.05 18.55 20.69
C PHE A 282 12.77 18.29 19.20
N SER A 283 13.80 18.00 18.41
CA SER A 283 13.63 17.64 17.00
C SER A 283 12.74 16.42 16.81
N ARG A 284 12.85 15.40 17.67
CA ARG A 284 11.97 14.23 17.66
C ARG A 284 10.52 14.58 18.01
N LEU A 285 10.31 15.37 19.06
CA LEU A 285 8.98 15.81 19.46
C LEU A 285 8.28 16.57 18.32
N VAL A 286 8.96 17.55 17.72
CA VAL A 286 8.43 18.31 16.58
C VAL A 286 8.12 17.39 15.40
N GLY A 287 9.00 16.44 15.08
CA GLY A 287 8.76 15.45 14.03
C GLY A 287 7.53 14.58 14.29
N TYR A 288 7.34 14.10 15.53
CA TYR A 288 6.16 13.31 15.88
C TYR A 288 4.87 14.15 15.79
N LEU A 289 4.88 15.37 16.31
CA LEU A 289 3.74 16.27 16.24
C LEU A 289 3.37 16.60 14.79
N TRP A 290 4.38 16.85 13.94
CA TRP A 290 4.18 17.07 12.51
C TRP A 290 3.52 15.86 11.83
N VAL A 291 4.05 14.65 12.04
CA VAL A 291 3.50 13.44 11.42
C VAL A 291 2.07 13.18 11.88
N VAL A 292 1.78 13.32 13.18
CA VAL A 292 0.42 13.19 13.70
C VAL A 292 -0.51 14.21 13.05
N ALA A 293 -0.14 15.49 13.05
CA ALA A 293 -0.94 16.54 12.42
C ALA A 293 -1.17 16.29 10.93
N TRP A 294 -0.13 15.87 10.19
CA TRP A 294 -0.22 15.58 8.77
C TRP A 294 -1.19 14.43 8.48
N PHE A 295 -1.09 13.31 9.19
CA PHE A 295 -1.98 12.17 8.98
C PHE A 295 -3.41 12.44 9.47
N SER A 296 -3.59 13.20 10.56
CA SER A 296 -4.92 13.66 10.98
C SER A 296 -5.63 14.49 9.90
N PHE A 297 -4.86 15.29 9.14
CA PHE A 297 -5.39 16.03 8.00
C PHE A 297 -5.59 15.15 6.75
N ALA A 298 -4.63 14.27 6.44
CA ALA A 298 -4.60 13.55 5.16
C ALA A 298 -5.50 12.30 5.13
N ILE A 299 -5.59 11.53 6.21
CA ILE A 299 -6.40 10.29 6.27
C ILE A 299 -7.87 10.52 5.89
N PRO A 300 -8.56 11.57 6.38
CA PRO A 300 -9.91 11.92 5.94
C PRO A 300 -10.12 11.96 4.42
N ILE A 301 -9.14 12.52 3.70
CA ILE A 301 -9.19 12.65 2.24
C ILE A 301 -9.20 11.25 1.63
N TRP A 302 -8.29 10.37 2.06
CA TRP A 302 -8.24 8.98 1.59
C TRP A 302 -9.50 8.18 1.91
N MET A 303 -10.10 8.40 3.08
CA MET A 303 -11.27 7.64 3.53
C MET A 303 -12.59 8.08 2.88
N THR A 304 -12.63 9.24 2.21
CA THR A 304 -13.87 9.79 1.63
C THR A 304 -14.64 8.81 0.71
N PRO A 305 -14.00 8.11 -0.25
CA PRO A 305 -14.61 7.03 -1.04
C PRO A 305 -15.25 5.92 -0.21
N HIS A 306 -14.58 5.53 0.88
CA HIS A 306 -15.01 4.42 1.73
C HIS A 306 -16.23 4.82 2.58
N VAL A 307 -16.25 6.06 3.07
CA VAL A 307 -17.40 6.64 3.78
C VAL A 307 -18.59 6.79 2.84
N LYS A 308 -18.38 7.34 1.63
CA LYS A 308 -19.43 7.47 0.60
C LYS A 308 -20.02 6.13 0.17
N ALA A 309 -19.19 5.09 0.12
CA ALA A 309 -19.62 3.73 -0.20
C ALA A 309 -20.37 3.04 0.94
N GLY A 310 -20.36 3.61 2.16
CA GLY A 310 -20.91 2.95 3.35
C GLY A 310 -20.05 1.79 3.86
N ILE A 311 -18.76 1.71 3.51
CA ILE A 311 -17.87 0.65 4.03
C ILE A 311 -17.61 0.83 5.53
N THR A 312 -17.66 2.06 6.02
CA THR A 312 -17.43 2.43 7.42
C THR A 312 -18.69 2.47 8.28
N SER A 313 -19.88 2.21 7.70
CA SER A 313 -21.14 2.18 8.46
C SER A 313 -21.36 0.82 9.14
N ASP A 314 -22.15 0.82 10.22
CA ASP A 314 -22.20 -0.25 11.23
C ASP A 314 -22.57 -1.64 10.68
N GLY A 315 -23.28 -1.69 9.54
CA GLY A 315 -23.79 -2.93 8.94
C GLY A 315 -22.75 -3.85 8.29
N VAL A 316 -21.54 -3.36 7.97
CA VAL A 316 -20.46 -4.20 7.37
C VAL A 316 -19.56 -4.81 8.46
N SER A 317 -19.59 -4.26 9.68
CA SER A 317 -18.73 -4.67 10.80
C SER A 317 -19.27 -5.85 11.62
N ASP A 318 -20.51 -6.27 11.40
CA ASP A 318 -21.24 -7.23 12.24
C ASP A 318 -20.58 -8.62 12.36
N ASN A 319 -19.63 -8.95 11.49
CA ASN A 319 -18.91 -10.23 11.50
C ASN A 319 -17.64 -10.26 12.38
N ASN A 320 -17.31 -9.18 13.08
CA ASN A 320 -16.18 -9.15 14.00
C ASN A 320 -16.64 -9.27 15.47
N VAL A 321 -15.92 -10.07 16.26
CA VAL A 321 -16.19 -10.32 17.69
C VAL A 321 -16.10 -9.03 18.54
N VAL A 322 -15.35 -8.03 18.06
CA VAL A 322 -15.08 -6.79 18.79
C VAL A 322 -16.22 -5.77 18.72
N PRO A 323 -16.92 -5.56 17.58
CA PRO A 323 -18.19 -4.81 17.55
C PRO A 323 -19.25 -5.31 18.53
N ALA A 324 -19.31 -6.62 18.81
CA ALA A 324 -20.20 -7.16 19.84
C ALA A 324 -19.75 -6.76 21.25
N LEU A 325 -18.45 -6.85 21.55
CA LEU A 325 -17.89 -6.44 22.85
C LEU A 325 -17.94 -4.93 23.05
N ALA A 326 -17.72 -4.12 22.02
CA ALA A 326 -17.81 -2.67 22.05
C ALA A 326 -19.26 -2.21 22.27
N ARG A 327 -20.24 -2.84 21.61
CA ARG A 327 -21.67 -2.62 21.88
C ARG A 327 -22.07 -3.03 23.29
N GLU A 328 -21.57 -4.17 23.79
CA GLU A 328 -21.81 -4.62 25.16
C GLU A 328 -21.19 -3.67 26.21
N ILE A 329 -19.97 -3.19 25.97
CA ILE A 329 -19.30 -2.22 26.85
C ILE A 329 -20.03 -0.88 26.83
N ALA A 330 -20.41 -0.37 25.64
CA ALA A 330 -21.12 0.89 25.53
C ALA A 330 -22.54 0.82 26.12
N ALA A 331 -23.24 -0.29 25.93
CA ALA A 331 -24.52 -0.58 26.59
C ALA A 331 -24.39 -0.62 28.11
N ARG A 332 -23.32 -1.21 28.65
CA ARG A 332 -23.02 -1.22 30.09
C ARG A 332 -22.62 0.14 30.65
N LEU A 333 -22.02 1.01 29.82
CA LEU A 333 -21.59 2.36 30.20
C LEU A 333 -22.65 3.44 29.95
N ARG A 334 -23.83 3.09 29.43
CA ARG A 334 -24.90 4.04 29.01
C ARG A 334 -24.39 5.16 28.08
N LEU A 335 -23.38 4.86 27.28
CA LEU A 335 -22.95 5.76 26.21
C LEU A 335 -23.91 5.54 25.04
N GLU A 336 -24.57 6.59 24.56
CA GLU A 336 -25.36 6.50 23.34
C GLU A 336 -24.41 6.18 22.18
N VAL A 337 -24.39 4.92 21.76
CA VAL A 337 -23.83 4.52 20.46
C VAL A 337 -24.95 4.76 19.47
N ARG A 338 -24.78 5.76 18.60
CA ARG A 338 -25.67 6.03 17.48
C ARG A 338 -24.97 5.72 16.19
#